data_AF-A0A818EN82-F1
#
_entry.id   AF-A0A818EN82-F1
#
_cell.length_a   1.000
_cell.length_b   1.000
_cell.length_c   1.000
_cell.angle_alpha   90.00
_cell.angle_beta   90.00
_cell.angle_gamma   90.00
#
_symmetry.space_group_name_H-M   'P 1'
#
loop_
_entity.id
_entity.type
_entity.pdbx_description
1 polymer ?
#
loop_
_entity_poly.entity_id
_entity_poly.type
_entity_poly.pdbx_seq_one_letter_code
_entity_poly.pdbx_strand_id
1 'polypeptide(L)'
;MASVTSKTPCVTCGKGAGLFKCEGCTQIYCTKHVTEHRQTLHHQLDEIIVEHDSLQEKIIENKDQSNPLTKYIDEWEQRSIMKIQQMAKETRQEIVQLSNIHKRTLSKELNLLTERIKNAREEDDFFETDLINWISTLSRLKDELMM
;
A
#
# COMPACT_ATOMS: atom_id res chain seq x y z
N MET A 1 -14.19 -76.33 35.14
CA MET A 1 -15.01 -75.11 34.98
C MET A 1 -14.84 -74.63 33.55
N ALA A 2 -15.87 -74.75 32.71
CA ALA A 2 -15.80 -74.39 31.30
C ALA A 2 -15.79 -72.86 31.12
N SER A 3 -14.81 -72.35 30.37
CA SER A 3 -14.68 -70.92 30.08
C SER A 3 -15.65 -70.55 28.97
N VAL A 4 -16.68 -69.75 29.29
CA VAL A 4 -17.64 -69.24 28.30
C VAL A 4 -16.99 -68.07 27.57
N THR A 5 -16.49 -68.30 26.35
CA THR A 5 -16.11 -67.22 25.44
C THR A 5 -17.38 -66.48 24.99
N SER A 6 -17.71 -65.38 25.65
CA SER A 6 -18.76 -64.46 25.22
C SER A 6 -18.33 -63.79 23.91
N LYS A 7 -18.73 -64.35 22.76
CA LYS A 7 -18.54 -63.70 21.46
C LYS A 7 -19.36 -62.40 21.47
N THR A 8 -18.69 -61.26 21.40
CA THR A 8 -19.34 -59.94 21.34
C THR A 8 -20.28 -59.90 20.13
N PRO A 9 -21.59 -59.65 20.32
CA PRO A 9 -22.54 -59.65 19.22
C PRO A 9 -22.41 -58.41 18.33
N CYS A 10 -23.09 -58.42 17.19
CA CYS A 10 -23.18 -57.24 16.32
C CYS A 10 -23.75 -56.03 17.09
N VAL A 11 -23.06 -54.88 17.02
CA VAL A 11 -23.44 -53.64 17.72
C VAL A 11 -24.82 -53.12 17.31
N THR A 12 -25.25 -53.37 16.06
CA THR A 12 -26.53 -52.87 15.54
C THR A 12 -27.72 -53.77 15.84
N CYS A 13 -27.55 -55.11 15.84
CA CYS A 13 -28.68 -56.04 15.93
C CYS A 13 -28.56 -57.19 16.93
N GLY A 14 -27.45 -57.30 17.66
CA GLY A 14 -27.26 -58.30 18.71
C GLY A 14 -27.04 -59.74 18.25
N LYS A 15 -26.98 -60.02 16.93
CA LYS A 15 -26.77 -61.38 16.39
C LYS A 15 -25.29 -61.77 16.36
N GLY A 16 -24.99 -63.07 16.53
CA GLY A 16 -23.62 -63.60 16.73
C GLY A 16 -23.03 -64.49 15.63
N ALA A 17 -23.64 -64.57 14.44
CA ALA A 17 -23.12 -65.35 13.30
C ALA A 17 -22.55 -64.40 12.22
N GLY A 18 -21.37 -64.72 11.68
CA GLY A 18 -20.71 -63.95 10.61
C GLY A 18 -20.32 -62.53 11.04
N LEU A 19 -19.46 -62.42 12.05
CA LEU A 19 -19.06 -61.15 12.65
C LEU A 19 -17.75 -60.62 12.06
N PHE A 20 -17.72 -59.32 11.80
CA PHE A 20 -16.57 -58.59 11.29
C PHE A 20 -16.29 -57.41 12.21
N LYS A 21 -15.02 -57.19 12.54
CA LYS A 21 -14.57 -56.02 13.28
C LYS A 21 -14.07 -54.97 12.29
N CYS A 22 -14.59 -53.76 12.37
CA CYS A 22 -14.05 -52.63 11.64
C CYS A 22 -12.82 -52.10 12.39
N GLU A 23 -11.64 -52.10 11.78
CA GLU A 23 -10.43 -51.57 12.45
C GLU A 23 -10.44 -50.04 12.57
N GLY A 24 -11.27 -49.33 11.79
CA GLY A 24 -11.38 -47.86 11.86
C GLY A 24 -12.15 -47.36 13.07
N CYS A 25 -13.33 -47.92 13.34
CA CYS A 25 -14.17 -47.52 14.48
C CYS A 25 -14.15 -48.55 15.64
N THR A 26 -13.43 -49.66 15.49
CA THR A 26 -13.32 -50.80 16.44
C THR A 26 -14.62 -51.56 16.74
N GLN A 27 -15.72 -51.21 16.09
CA GLN A 27 -17.04 -51.83 16.28
C GLN A 27 -17.16 -53.19 15.56
N ILE A 28 -17.98 -54.07 16.11
CA ILE A 28 -18.26 -55.41 15.57
C ILE A 28 -19.64 -55.43 14.92
N TYR A 29 -19.70 -55.86 13.67
CA TYR A 29 -20.92 -55.90 12.86
C TYR A 29 -21.15 -57.31 12.29
N CYS A 30 -22.40 -57.69 12.05
CA CYS A 30 -22.68 -58.86 11.20
C CYS A 30 -22.51 -58.48 9.71
N THR A 31 -22.47 -59.48 8.83
CA THR A 31 -22.29 -59.29 7.37
C THR A 31 -23.18 -58.21 6.75
N LYS A 32 -24.43 -58.07 7.22
CA LYS A 32 -25.35 -57.03 6.73
C LYS A 32 -24.92 -55.64 7.18
N HIS A 33 -24.77 -55.44 8.49
CA HIS A 33 -24.47 -54.12 9.06
C HIS A 33 -23.05 -53.63 8.76
N VAL A 34 -22.09 -54.54 8.49
CA VAL A 34 -20.76 -54.11 8.01
C VAL A 34 -20.83 -53.55 6.59
N THR A 35 -21.72 -54.09 5.75
CA THR A 35 -21.97 -53.59 4.40
C THR A 35 -22.67 -52.22 4.45
N GLU A 36 -23.69 -52.07 5.29
CA GLU A 36 -24.37 -50.78 5.52
C GLU A 36 -23.38 -49.73 6.06
N HIS A 37 -22.53 -50.10 7.02
CA HIS A 37 -21.48 -49.21 7.54
C HIS A 37 -20.51 -48.76 6.44
N ARG A 38 -20.06 -49.68 5.58
CA ARG A 38 -19.21 -49.36 4.42
C ARG A 38 -19.91 -48.42 3.43
N GLN A 39 -21.20 -48.63 3.18
CA GLN A 39 -21.99 -47.75 2.32
C GLN A 39 -22.08 -46.33 2.89
N THR A 40 -22.28 -46.17 4.20
CA THR A 40 -22.24 -44.84 4.84
C THR A 40 -20.89 -44.16 4.66
N LEU A 41 -19.78 -44.89 4.83
CA LEU A 41 -18.44 -44.33 4.61
C LEU A 41 -18.19 -43.91 3.16
N HIS A 42 -18.70 -44.68 2.19
CA HIS A 42 -18.64 -44.28 0.77
C HIS A 42 -19.41 -42.99 0.52
N HIS A 43 -20.62 -42.88 1.05
CA HIS A 43 -21.41 -41.67 0.91
C HIS A 43 -20.71 -40.44 1.49
N GLN A 44 -20.12 -40.57 2.69
CA GLN A 44 -19.33 -39.49 3.31
C GLN A 44 -18.11 -39.11 2.47
N LEU A 45 -17.44 -40.09 1.85
CA LEU A 45 -16.31 -39.82 0.97
C LEU A 45 -16.75 -39.07 -0.30
N ASP A 46 -17.88 -39.45 -0.89
CA ASP A 46 -18.44 -38.76 -2.05
C ASP A 46 -18.78 -37.30 -1.71
N GLU A 47 -19.35 -37.03 -0.54
CA GLU A 47 -19.59 -35.66 -0.04
C GLU A 47 -18.28 -34.86 0.09
N ILE A 48 -17.23 -35.46 0.68
CA ILE A 48 -15.91 -34.82 0.81
C ILE A 48 -15.30 -34.51 -0.56
N ILE A 49 -15.43 -35.41 -1.53
CA ILE A 49 -14.93 -35.19 -2.90
C ILE A 49 -15.65 -34.02 -3.56
N VAL A 50 -16.98 -33.95 -3.44
CA VAL A 50 -17.77 -32.85 -3.99
C VAL A 50 -17.36 -31.51 -3.36
N GLU A 51 -17.18 -31.46 -2.04
CA GLU A 51 -16.72 -30.25 -1.35
C GLU A 51 -15.29 -29.86 -1.77
N HIS A 52 -14.38 -30.83 -1.85
CA HIS A 52 -13.02 -30.62 -2.31
C HIS A 52 -12.98 -30.01 -3.71
N ASP A 53 -13.71 -30.59 -4.65
CA ASP A 53 -13.71 -30.14 -6.05
C ASP A 53 -14.35 -28.76 -6.17
N SER A 54 -15.42 -28.48 -5.41
CA SER A 54 -16.02 -27.13 -5.35
C SER A 54 -15.06 -26.09 -4.79
N LEU A 55 -14.27 -26.42 -3.75
CA LEU A 55 -13.27 -25.51 -3.20
C LEU A 55 -12.13 -25.28 -4.20
N GLN A 56 -11.67 -26.33 -4.88
CA GLN A 56 -10.62 -26.22 -5.88
C GLN A 56 -11.06 -25.35 -7.06
N GLU A 57 -12.29 -25.52 -7.56
CA GLU A 57 -12.87 -24.69 -8.62
C GLU A 57 -12.93 -23.22 -8.18
N LYS A 58 -13.46 -22.94 -6.98
CA LYS A 58 -13.49 -21.57 -6.42
C LYS A 58 -12.10 -20.95 -6.31
N ILE A 59 -11.09 -21.71 -5.90
CA ILE A 59 -9.70 -21.20 -5.82
C ILE A 59 -9.17 -20.84 -7.20
N ILE A 60 -9.44 -21.67 -8.22
CA ILE A 60 -9.03 -21.41 -9.60
C ILE A 60 -9.74 -20.17 -10.16
N GLU A 61 -11.06 -20.05 -9.97
CA GLU A 61 -11.84 -18.89 -10.40
C GLU A 61 -11.38 -17.58 -9.75
N ASN A 62 -10.98 -17.64 -8.47
CA ASN A 62 -10.49 -16.46 -7.73
C ASN A 62 -9.03 -16.11 -8.02
N LYS A 63 -8.29 -16.93 -8.77
CA LYS A 63 -6.85 -16.72 -9.01
C LYS A 63 -6.55 -15.46 -9.84
N ASP A 64 -7.46 -15.10 -10.74
CA ASP A 64 -7.31 -13.94 -11.63
C ASP A 64 -8.07 -12.69 -11.14
N GLN A 65 -8.82 -12.80 -10.03
CA GLN A 65 -9.44 -11.63 -9.41
C GLN A 65 -8.40 -10.86 -8.60
N SER A 66 -7.86 -9.80 -9.21
CA SER A 66 -7.03 -8.81 -8.53
C SER A 66 -7.71 -8.39 -7.22
N ASN A 67 -7.00 -8.53 -6.10
CA ASN A 67 -7.53 -8.20 -4.79
C ASN A 67 -7.98 -6.73 -4.78
N PRO A 68 -9.24 -6.41 -4.42
CA PRO A 68 -9.74 -5.03 -4.36
C PRO A 68 -8.84 -4.09 -3.54
N LEU A 69 -8.14 -4.62 -2.54
CA LEU A 69 -7.17 -3.87 -1.74
C LEU A 69 -6.00 -3.33 -2.56
N THR A 70 -5.52 -4.08 -3.57
CA THR A 70 -4.47 -3.62 -4.48
C THR A 70 -4.92 -2.37 -5.24
N LYS A 71 -6.16 -2.36 -5.73
CA LYS A 71 -6.74 -1.18 -6.39
C LYS A 71 -6.79 0.04 -5.46
N TYR A 72 -7.17 -0.16 -4.19
CA TYR A 72 -7.16 0.93 -3.21
C TYR A 72 -5.75 1.47 -2.94
N ILE A 73 -4.74 0.60 -2.91
CA ILE A 73 -3.33 0.98 -2.78
C ILE A 73 -2.89 1.79 -3.99
N ASP A 74 -3.15 1.32 -5.21
CA ASP A 74 -2.79 2.01 -6.45
C ASP A 74 -3.44 3.41 -6.52
N GLU A 75 -4.73 3.50 -6.19
CA GLU A 75 -5.42 4.78 -6.15
C GLU A 75 -4.86 5.74 -5.09
N TRP A 76 -4.50 5.23 -3.92
CA TRP A 76 -3.88 6.03 -2.87
C TRP A 76 -2.50 6.53 -3.30
N GLU A 77 -1.70 5.69 -3.93
CA GLU A 77 -0.38 6.04 -4.45
C GLU A 77 -0.50 7.15 -5.51
N GLN A 78 -1.36 6.97 -6.51
CA GLN A 78 -1.56 7.95 -7.57
C GLN A 78 -2.02 9.30 -7.03
N ARG A 79 -3.01 9.31 -6.11
CA ARG A 79 -3.46 10.56 -5.47
C ARG A 79 -2.35 11.24 -4.68
N SER A 80 -1.49 10.47 -4.02
CA SER A 80 -0.38 11.01 -3.24
C SER A 80 0.69 11.65 -4.13
N ILE A 81 1.05 10.99 -5.22
CA ILE A 81 1.99 11.51 -6.23
C ILE A 81 1.45 12.83 -6.81
N MET A 82 0.18 12.86 -7.21
CA MET A 82 -0.44 14.07 -7.77
C MET A 82 -0.39 15.25 -6.80
N LYS A 83 -0.68 15.03 -5.51
CA LYS A 83 -0.63 16.08 -4.48
C LYS A 83 0.78 16.63 -4.29
N ILE A 84 1.77 15.75 -4.21
CA ILE A 84 3.18 16.15 -4.06
C ILE A 84 3.64 16.95 -5.26
N GLN A 85 3.31 16.50 -6.48
CA GLN A 85 3.67 17.20 -7.71
C GLN A 85 3.00 18.57 -7.81
N GLN A 86 1.73 18.67 -7.45
CA GLN A 86 1.00 19.94 -7.47
C GLN A 86 1.60 20.95 -6.50
N MET A 87 1.82 20.54 -5.24
CA MET A 87 2.45 21.38 -4.22
C MET A 87 3.85 21.84 -4.67
N ALA A 88 4.68 20.91 -5.18
CA ALA A 88 6.01 21.25 -5.67
C ALA A 88 5.98 22.22 -6.87
N LYS A 89 4.95 22.16 -7.72
CA LYS A 89 4.76 23.11 -8.82
C LYS A 89 4.36 24.49 -8.29
N GLU A 90 3.42 24.56 -7.37
CA GLU A 90 2.95 25.80 -6.74
C GLU A 90 4.10 26.50 -6.02
N THR A 91 4.83 25.79 -5.15
CA THR A 91 5.99 26.37 -4.44
C THR A 91 7.07 26.88 -5.39
N ARG A 92 7.37 26.16 -6.48
CA ARG A 92 8.33 26.64 -7.49
C ARG A 92 7.84 27.92 -8.17
N GLN A 93 6.55 28.03 -8.47
CA GLN A 93 5.97 29.23 -9.05
C GLN A 93 6.05 30.42 -8.08
N GLU A 94 5.77 30.21 -6.80
CA GLU A 94 5.91 31.23 -5.76
C GLU A 94 7.35 31.73 -5.64
N ILE A 95 8.34 30.84 -5.63
CA ILE A 95 9.77 31.21 -5.59
C ILE A 95 10.14 32.06 -6.82
N VAL A 96 9.69 31.69 -8.01
CA VAL A 96 9.93 32.48 -9.23
C VAL A 96 9.30 33.86 -9.13
N GLN A 97 8.08 33.97 -8.59
CA GLN A 97 7.43 35.26 -8.39
C GLN A 97 8.19 36.13 -7.38
N LEU A 98 8.58 35.57 -6.24
CA LEU A 98 9.38 36.27 -5.22
C LEU A 98 10.73 36.74 -5.79
N SER A 99 11.43 35.88 -6.53
CA SER A 99 12.68 36.23 -7.20
C SER A 99 12.49 37.37 -8.21
N ASN A 100 11.40 37.35 -8.98
CA ASN A 100 11.09 38.44 -9.91
C ASN A 100 10.77 39.75 -9.20
N ILE A 101 10.06 39.71 -8.07
CA ILE A 101 9.79 40.89 -7.24
C ILE A 101 11.11 41.46 -6.71
N HIS A 102 11.97 40.61 -6.14
CA HIS A 102 13.29 40.99 -5.63
C HIS A 102 14.15 41.66 -6.71
N LYS A 103 14.27 41.04 -7.90
CA LYS A 103 14.99 41.60 -9.05
C LYS A 103 14.44 42.97 -9.48
N ARG A 104 13.12 43.15 -9.47
CA ARG A 104 12.51 44.45 -9.80
C ARG A 104 12.84 45.51 -8.74
N THR A 105 12.87 45.14 -7.47
CA THR A 105 13.26 46.04 -6.37
C THR A 105 14.71 46.47 -6.53
N LEU A 106 15.64 45.52 -6.72
CA LEU A 106 17.05 45.80 -6.97
C LEU A 106 17.25 46.70 -8.20
N SER A 107 16.53 46.44 -9.29
CA SER A 107 16.60 47.26 -10.50
C SER A 107 16.14 48.69 -10.25
N LYS A 108 15.08 48.90 -9.46
CA LYS A 108 14.63 50.25 -9.09
C LYS A 108 15.68 50.98 -8.24
N GLU A 109 16.26 50.31 -7.25
CA GLU A 109 17.31 50.90 -6.42
C GLU A 109 18.55 51.27 -7.24
N LEU A 110 18.96 50.40 -8.16
CA LEU A 110 20.09 50.65 -9.06
C LEU A 110 19.82 51.84 -9.98
N ASN A 111 18.60 51.96 -10.51
CA ASN A 111 18.20 53.11 -11.33
C ASN A 111 18.24 54.42 -10.52
N LEU A 112 17.73 54.42 -9.28
CA LEU A 112 17.80 55.59 -8.40
C LEU A 112 19.24 55.99 -8.09
N LEU A 113 20.11 55.01 -7.83
CA LEU A 113 21.53 55.27 -7.63
C LEU A 113 22.20 55.84 -8.89
N THR A 114 21.84 55.31 -10.07
CA THR A 114 22.33 55.79 -11.37
C THR A 114 21.98 57.26 -11.58
N GLU A 115 20.74 57.67 -11.29
CA GLU A 115 20.31 59.07 -11.44
C GLU A 115 21.05 59.99 -10.45
N ARG A 116 21.25 59.55 -9.19
CA ARG A 116 22.05 60.33 -8.22
C ARG A 116 23.49 60.55 -8.68
N ILE A 117 24.13 59.49 -9.17
CA ILE A 117 25.52 59.57 -9.66
C ILE A 117 25.63 60.48 -10.87
N LYS A 118 24.67 60.42 -11.81
CA LYS A 118 24.65 61.30 -12.98
C LYS A 118 24.50 62.76 -12.59
N ASN A 119 23.51 63.08 -11.76
CA ASN A 119 23.24 64.47 -11.35
C ASN A 119 24.45 65.06 -10.62
N ALA A 120 25.01 64.33 -9.65
CA ALA A 120 26.19 64.78 -8.91
C ALA A 120 27.41 65.00 -9.83
N ARG A 121 27.55 64.19 -10.88
CA ARG A 121 28.61 64.36 -11.89
C ARG A 121 28.37 65.56 -12.80
N GLU A 122 27.13 65.81 -13.20
CA GLU A 122 26.76 66.95 -14.05
C GLU A 122 26.89 68.28 -13.30
N GLU A 123 26.55 68.28 -12.01
CA GLU A 123 26.61 69.45 -11.12
C GLU A 123 27.99 69.65 -10.47
N ASP A 124 28.91 68.68 -10.61
CA ASP A 124 30.19 68.59 -9.89
C ASP A 124 30.01 68.70 -8.35
N ASP A 125 28.88 68.19 -7.85
CA ASP A 125 28.44 68.26 -6.45
C ASP A 125 28.50 66.88 -5.80
N PHE A 126 29.69 66.49 -5.35
CA PHE A 126 29.90 65.25 -4.61
C PHE A 126 31.03 65.38 -3.59
N PHE A 127 30.88 64.71 -2.45
CA PHE A 127 31.89 64.63 -1.40
C PHE A 127 32.34 63.18 -1.17
N GLU A 128 33.43 62.98 -0.42
CA GLU A 128 33.94 61.65 -0.08
C GLU A 128 32.87 60.78 0.59
N THR A 129 31.97 61.39 1.37
CA THR A 129 30.84 60.71 2.01
C THR A 129 29.85 60.11 1.01
N ASP A 130 29.59 60.81 -0.10
CA ASP A 130 28.70 60.33 -1.16
C ASP A 130 29.33 59.15 -1.90
N LEU A 131 30.62 59.27 -2.22
CA LEU A 131 31.38 58.19 -2.86
C LEU A 131 31.40 56.92 -1.99
N ILE A 132 31.68 57.05 -0.70
CA ILE A 132 31.63 55.92 0.25
C ILE A 132 30.22 55.32 0.30
N ASN A 133 29.18 56.16 0.34
CA ASN A 133 27.79 55.70 0.36
C ASN A 133 27.44 54.92 -0.92
N TRP A 134 27.76 55.45 -2.10
CA TRP A 134 27.45 54.80 -3.37
C TRP A 134 28.22 53.49 -3.55
N ILE A 135 29.49 53.43 -3.15
CA ILE A 135 30.29 52.20 -3.16
C ILE A 135 29.69 51.14 -2.23
N SER A 136 29.27 51.54 -1.02
CA SER A 136 28.64 50.61 -0.07
C SER A 136 27.30 50.10 -0.58
N THR A 137 26.50 50.97 -1.21
CA THR A 137 25.21 50.62 -1.80
C THR A 137 25.39 49.66 -2.98
N LEU A 138 26.36 49.92 -3.87
CA LEU A 138 26.69 49.01 -4.98
C LEU A 138 27.13 47.64 -4.47
N SER A 139 27.94 47.60 -3.41
CA SER A 139 28.41 46.34 -2.81
C SER A 139 27.23 45.54 -2.25
N ARG A 140 26.34 46.18 -1.47
CA ARG A 140 25.13 45.54 -0.96
C ARG A 140 24.23 45.01 -2.08
N LEU A 141 23.95 45.83 -3.10
CA LEU A 141 23.10 45.42 -4.23
C LEU A 141 23.72 44.24 -5.01
N LYS A 142 25.05 44.18 -5.10
CA LYS A 142 25.77 43.07 -5.72
C LYS A 142 25.61 41.78 -4.91
N ASP A 143 25.73 41.85 -3.59
CA ASP A 143 25.56 40.70 -2.72
C ASP A 143 24.11 40.20 -2.74
N GLU A 144 23.13 41.10 -2.72
CA GLU A 144 21.70 40.77 -2.80
C GLU A 144 21.27 40.20 -4.16
N LEU A 145 22.03 40.44 -5.23
CA LEU A 145 21.79 39.83 -6.55
C LEU A 145 22.31 38.38 -6.63
N MET A 146 23.32 38.03 -5.82
CA MET A 146 23.94 36.70 -5.81
C MET A 146 23.25 35.71 -4.85
N MET A 147 22.30 36.18 -4.04
CA MET A 147 21.40 35.36 -3.21
C MET A 147 20.12 35.00 -3.96
#